data_AF-A0A533UML6-F1
#
_entry.id   AF-A0A533UML6-F1
#
_cell.length_a   1.000
_cell.length_b   1.000
_cell.length_c   1.000
_cell.angle_alpha   90.00
_cell.angle_beta   90.00
_cell.angle_gamma   90.00
#
_symmetry.space_group_name_H-M   'P 1'
#
loop_
_entity.id
_entity.type
_entity.pdbx_description
1 polymer ?
#
loop_
_entity_poly.entity_id
_entity_poly.type
_entity_poly.pdbx_seq_one_letter_code
_entity_poly.pdbx_strand_id
1 'polypeptide(L)'
;MNFVILFFLVFFMIGFGFAYGYGEISTSDFKIVNSLGEDIKSPVVDQQLNLQNSLKNVSDKNINWAYIVQIIDSNGAIIDLKFATGSLVKNQTLTAALSWTPHSAGNYKIETFVWDNLRDIDALAPKSSFSITVT
;
A
#
# COMPACT_ATOMS: atom_id res chain seq x y z
N MET A 1 -61.13 -15.78 -18.22
CA MET A 1 -61.08 -14.89 -17.04
C MET A 1 -59.64 -14.90 -16.54
N ASN A 2 -58.94 -13.80 -16.77
CA ASN A 2 -57.53 -13.59 -16.43
C ASN A 2 -57.33 -13.57 -14.91
N PHE A 3 -56.27 -14.22 -14.43
CA PHE A 3 -55.55 -13.77 -13.23
C PHE A 3 -54.05 -13.94 -13.49
N VAL A 4 -53.44 -12.88 -13.99
CA VAL A 4 -51.98 -12.71 -14.00
C VAL A 4 -51.62 -12.19 -12.62
N ILE A 5 -50.97 -13.02 -11.80
CA ILE A 5 -50.36 -12.57 -10.54
C ILE A 5 -49.01 -11.97 -10.92
N LEU A 6 -48.96 -10.64 -10.95
CA LEU A 6 -47.74 -9.87 -11.07
C LEU A 6 -46.98 -9.98 -9.74
N PHE A 7 -45.96 -10.84 -9.67
CA PHE A 7 -45.02 -10.84 -8.56
C PHE A 7 -44.23 -9.53 -8.59
N PHE A 8 -44.57 -8.60 -7.70
CA PHE A 8 -43.72 -7.46 -7.39
C PHE A 8 -42.45 -7.99 -6.71
N LEU A 9 -41.37 -8.11 -7.48
CA LEU A 9 -40.02 -8.31 -6.95
C LEU A 9 -39.62 -7.02 -6.21
N VAL A 10 -39.76 -7.02 -4.89
CA VAL A 10 -39.19 -5.98 -4.04
C VAL A 10 -37.67 -6.13 -4.12
N PHE A 11 -37.01 -5.23 -4.87
CA PHE A 11 -35.56 -5.06 -4.80
C PHE A 11 -35.23 -4.53 -3.40
N PHE A 12 -34.89 -5.42 -2.47
CA PHE A 12 -34.25 -5.02 -1.23
C PHE A 12 -32.82 -4.61 -1.57
N MET A 13 -32.62 -3.31 -1.74
CA MET A 13 -31.30 -2.66 -1.75
C MET A 13 -30.68 -2.76 -0.34
N ILE A 14 -30.22 -3.95 0.06
CA ILE A 14 -29.25 -4.09 1.15
C ILE A 14 -28.28 -5.20 0.76
N GLY A 15 -27.27 -4.77 0.01
CA GLY A 15 -26.04 -5.51 -0.22
C GLY A 15 -24.91 -4.51 -0.28
N PHE A 16 -24.73 -3.72 0.78
CA PHE A 16 -23.43 -3.10 1.01
C PHE A 16 -22.44 -4.24 1.17
N GLY A 17 -21.75 -4.57 0.08
CA GLY A 17 -20.59 -5.44 0.13
C GLY A 17 -19.54 -4.72 0.95
N PHE A 18 -19.52 -4.93 2.26
CA PHE A 18 -18.26 -4.83 2.98
C PHE A 18 -17.42 -5.96 2.42
N ALA A 19 -16.51 -5.64 1.51
CA ALA A 19 -15.38 -6.51 1.25
C ALA A 19 -14.70 -6.70 2.61
N TYR A 20 -14.91 -7.86 3.23
CA TYR A 20 -14.17 -8.26 4.41
C TYR A 20 -12.68 -8.26 4.02
N GLY A 21 -11.87 -7.39 4.63
CA GLY A 21 -10.41 -7.44 4.44
C GLY A 21 -9.72 -6.16 4.00
N TYR A 22 -10.21 -4.96 4.29
CA TYR A 22 -9.37 -3.75 4.25
C TYR A 22 -9.66 -2.87 5.45
N GLY A 23 -8.62 -2.34 6.09
CA GLY A 23 -8.77 -1.28 7.08
C GLY A 23 -8.36 -1.63 8.50
N GLU A 24 -7.62 -2.73 8.71
CA GLU A 24 -6.99 -2.96 10.02
C GLU A 24 -5.71 -2.12 10.20
N ILE A 25 -5.03 -1.77 9.10
CA ILE A 25 -3.94 -0.78 9.06
C ILE A 25 -4.34 0.40 8.18
N SER A 26 -4.13 1.61 8.70
CA SER A 26 -4.17 2.86 7.93
C SER A 26 -2.76 3.24 7.51
N THR A 27 -2.58 3.62 6.24
CA THR A 27 -1.30 4.12 5.70
C THR A 27 -1.37 5.62 5.42
N SER A 28 -0.30 6.36 5.71
CA SER A 28 -0.22 7.79 5.43
C SER A 28 1.21 8.32 5.34
N ASP A 29 1.36 9.58 4.93
CA ASP A 29 2.63 10.32 4.98
C ASP A 29 3.78 9.63 4.24
N PHE A 30 3.50 9.09 3.04
CA PHE A 30 4.54 8.52 2.20
C PHE A 30 5.55 9.60 1.80
N LYS A 31 6.83 9.33 2.04
CA LYS A 31 7.93 10.26 1.77
C LYS A 31 9.13 9.53 1.19
N ILE A 32 9.87 10.26 0.35
CA ILE A 32 11.20 9.85 -0.12
C ILE A 32 12.17 10.79 0.57
N VAL A 33 13.07 10.24 1.39
CA VAL A 33 14.00 11.04 2.20
C VAL A 33 15.43 10.55 2.07
N ASN A 34 16.39 11.41 2.42
CA ASN A 34 17.80 11.04 2.55
C ASN A 34 18.11 10.37 3.91
N SER A 35 19.39 10.07 4.17
CA SER A 35 19.84 9.47 5.44
C SER A 35 19.62 10.35 6.68
N LEU A 36 19.40 11.65 6.50
CA LEU A 36 19.11 12.60 7.57
C LEU A 36 17.60 12.78 7.80
N GLY A 37 16.76 12.14 6.98
CA GLY A 37 15.30 12.28 7.05
C GLY A 37 14.75 13.49 6.30
N GLU A 38 15.55 14.15 5.47
CA GLU A 38 15.12 15.30 4.67
C GLU A 38 14.49 14.84 3.35
N ASP A 39 13.39 15.48 2.97
CA ASP A 39 12.65 15.18 1.73
C ASP A 39 13.52 15.33 0.48
N ILE A 40 13.54 14.30 -0.36
CA ILE A 40 14.12 14.31 -1.70
C ILE A 40 12.98 14.43 -2.72
N LYS A 41 12.94 15.55 -3.46
CA LYS A 41 11.96 15.75 -4.56
C LYS A 41 12.53 15.46 -5.95
N SER A 42 13.84 15.57 -6.10
CA SER A 42 14.56 15.36 -7.37
C SER A 42 15.75 14.43 -7.12
N PRO A 43 15.52 13.10 -7.03
CA PRO A 43 16.59 12.14 -6.82
C PRO A 43 17.49 12.05 -8.06
N VAL A 44 18.78 11.80 -7.83
CA VAL A 44 19.75 11.54 -8.90
C VAL A 44 20.17 10.07 -8.95
N VAL A 45 20.73 9.66 -10.08
CA VAL A 45 21.34 8.32 -10.23
C VAL A 45 22.36 8.07 -9.12
N ASP A 46 22.38 6.84 -8.62
CA ASP A 46 23.23 6.32 -7.55
C ASP A 46 23.03 6.98 -6.17
N GLN A 47 22.03 7.85 -6.02
CA GLN A 47 21.62 8.37 -4.72
C GLN A 47 20.78 7.35 -3.94
N GLN A 48 21.21 6.96 -2.74
CA GLN A 48 20.37 6.16 -1.86
C GLN A 48 19.17 6.97 -1.37
N LEU A 49 17.98 6.44 -1.60
CA LEU A 49 16.69 6.97 -1.18
C LEU A 49 16.12 6.09 -0.06
N ASN A 50 15.39 6.69 0.86
CA ASN A 50 14.63 5.98 1.88
C ASN A 50 13.14 6.22 1.68
N LEU A 51 12.40 5.15 1.38
CA LEU A 51 10.97 5.18 1.05
C LEU A 51 10.18 4.90 2.32
N GLN A 52 9.66 5.95 2.93
CA GLN A 52 8.98 5.92 4.22
C GLN A 52 7.47 5.94 4.05
N ASN A 53 6.75 5.19 4.89
CA ASN A 53 5.29 5.22 4.97
C ASN A 53 4.84 4.99 6.41
N SER A 54 3.92 5.81 6.90
CA SER A 54 3.35 5.66 8.24
C SER A 54 2.31 4.55 8.22
N LEU A 55 2.45 3.57 9.11
CA LEU A 55 1.52 2.45 9.31
C LEU A 55 0.90 2.58 10.70
N LYS A 56 -0.43 2.67 10.77
CA LYS A 56 -1.17 2.72 12.02
C LYS A 56 -2.12 1.54 12.13
N ASN A 57 -1.97 0.73 13.17
CA ASN A 57 -2.96 -0.29 13.51
C ASN A 57 -4.21 0.40 14.09
N VAL A 58 -5.33 0.32 13.37
CA VAL A 58 -6.62 0.91 13.76
C VAL A 58 -7.61 -0.15 14.24
N SER A 59 -7.18 -1.42 14.32
CA SER A 59 -7.95 -2.51 14.92
C SER A 59 -7.87 -2.51 16.46
N ASP A 60 -8.55 -3.46 17.09
CA ASP A 60 -8.52 -3.69 18.52
C ASP A 60 -7.58 -4.84 18.96
N LYS A 61 -6.83 -5.44 18.03
CA LYS A 61 -5.91 -6.57 18.27
C LYS A 61 -4.48 -6.23 17.84
N ASN A 62 -3.53 -7.08 18.20
CA ASN A 62 -2.18 -7.04 17.62
C ASN A 62 -2.22 -7.62 16.21
N ILE A 63 -1.47 -7.00 15.30
CA ILE A 63 -1.48 -7.34 13.87
C ILE A 63 -0.06 -7.59 13.41
N ASN A 64 0.16 -8.73 12.76
CA ASN A 64 1.37 -8.95 11.98
C ASN A 64 1.23 -8.23 10.65
N TRP A 65 2.34 -7.75 10.11
CA TRP A 65 2.31 -7.06 8.83
C TRP A 65 3.54 -7.40 7.99
N ALA A 66 3.35 -7.31 6.68
CA ALA A 66 4.37 -7.27 5.66
C ALA A 66 4.20 -5.98 4.85
N TYR A 67 5.16 -5.06 4.96
CA TYR A 67 5.22 -3.84 4.17
C TYR A 67 6.06 -4.12 2.93
N ILE A 68 5.46 -3.98 1.75
CA ILE A 68 6.08 -4.29 0.47
C ILE A 68 6.18 -3.01 -0.34
N VAL A 69 7.33 -2.79 -0.96
CA VAL A 69 7.55 -1.72 -1.93
C VAL A 69 8.06 -2.34 -3.21
N GLN A 70 7.43 -2.00 -4.33
CA GLN A 70 7.92 -2.34 -5.66
C GLN A 70 8.16 -1.08 -6.48
N ILE A 71 9.24 -1.11 -7.26
CA ILE A 71 9.65 -0.04 -8.17
C ILE A 71 9.46 -0.54 -9.59
N ILE A 72 8.71 0.21 -10.38
CA ILE A 72 8.31 -0.15 -11.74
C ILE A 72 8.86 0.90 -12.70
N ASP A 73 9.55 0.45 -13.75
CA ASP A 73 10.10 1.32 -14.79
C ASP A 73 9.02 1.80 -15.78
N SER A 74 9.41 2.63 -16.75
CA SER A 74 8.49 3.15 -17.77
C SER A 74 7.97 2.10 -18.74
N ASN A 75 8.59 0.92 -18.81
CA ASN A 75 8.12 -0.21 -19.61
C ASN A 75 7.12 -1.09 -18.85
N GLY A 76 6.88 -0.80 -17.56
CA GLY A 76 6.02 -1.60 -16.70
C GLY A 76 6.72 -2.79 -16.03
N ALA A 77 8.06 -2.89 -16.13
CA ALA A 77 8.82 -3.94 -15.48
C ALA A 77 9.06 -3.59 -14.01
N ILE A 78 8.86 -4.56 -13.10
CA ILE A 78 9.28 -4.44 -11.70
C ILE A 78 10.80 -4.61 -11.66
N ILE A 79 11.52 -3.53 -11.35
CA ILE A 79 12.99 -3.50 -11.33
C ILE A 79 13.59 -3.64 -9.92
N ASP A 80 12.78 -3.40 -8.88
CA ASP A 80 13.16 -3.64 -7.49
C ASP A 80 11.91 -4.01 -6.69
N LEU A 81 12.06 -4.93 -5.75
CA LEU A 81 11.03 -5.36 -4.82
C LEU A 81 11.67 -5.65 -3.47
N LYS A 82 11.17 -4.97 -2.43
CA LYS A 82 11.65 -5.12 -1.06
C LYS A 82 10.49 -5.24 -0.12
N PHE A 83 10.74 -5.87 1.01
CA PHE A 83 9.76 -5.97 2.07
C PHE A 83 10.40 -5.89 3.45
N ALA A 84 9.60 -5.51 4.43
CA ALA A 84 9.86 -5.68 5.84
C ALA A 84 8.65 -6.32 6.49
N THR A 85 8.87 -7.05 7.58
CA THR A 85 7.79 -7.65 8.37
C THR A 85 7.90 -7.24 9.83
N GLY A 86 6.77 -7.26 10.54
CA GLY A 86 6.77 -7.02 11.97
C GLY A 86 5.39 -7.21 12.58
N SER A 87 5.22 -6.65 13.77
CA SER A 87 3.93 -6.60 14.46
C SER A 87 3.63 -5.19 14.95
N LEU A 88 2.37 -4.76 14.85
CA LEU A 88 1.86 -3.54 15.45
C LEU A 88 0.87 -3.90 16.54
N VAL A 89 1.11 -3.42 17.76
CA VAL A 89 0.08 -3.53 18.81
C VAL A 89 -1.07 -2.57 18.53
N LYS A 90 -2.21 -2.80 19.19
CA LYS A 90 -3.40 -1.95 19.08
C LYS A 90 -3.05 -0.45 19.17
N ASN A 91 -3.58 0.35 18.25
CA ASN A 91 -3.41 1.80 18.15
C ASN A 91 -1.96 2.30 17.93
N GLN A 92 -0.98 1.40 17.76
CA GLN A 92 0.40 1.80 17.49
C GLN A 92 0.53 2.38 16.08
N THR A 93 1.34 3.42 15.96
CA THR A 93 1.85 3.95 14.69
C THR A 93 3.34 3.67 14.59
N LEU A 94 3.80 3.23 13.42
CA LEU A 94 5.20 3.00 13.07
C LEU A 94 5.47 3.60 11.69
N THR A 95 6.63 4.21 11.49
CA THR A 95 7.11 4.54 10.15
C THR A 95 7.89 3.36 9.59
N ALA A 96 7.33 2.69 8.58
CA ALA A 96 8.05 1.68 7.81
C ALA A 96 8.95 2.36 6.77
N ALA A 97 10.14 1.82 6.56
CA ALA A 97 11.18 2.45 5.74
C ALA A 97 11.97 1.37 4.98
N LEU A 98 12.07 1.51 3.66
CA LEU A 98 12.89 0.63 2.80
C LEU A 98 13.77 1.47 1.89
N SER A 99 15.03 1.10 1.76
CA SER A 99 15.97 1.84 0.91
C SER A 99 15.87 1.43 -0.56
N TRP A 100 16.14 2.36 -1.47
CA TRP A 100 16.27 2.11 -2.91
C TRP A 100 17.36 3.01 -3.50
N THR A 101 18.17 2.46 -4.40
CA THR A 101 19.20 3.23 -5.12
C THR A 101 18.96 3.03 -6.63
N PRO A 102 18.51 4.06 -7.36
CA PRO A 102 18.33 3.98 -8.80
C PRO A 102 19.69 3.99 -9.51
N HIS A 103 19.92 3.06 -10.43
CA HIS A 103 21.16 2.98 -11.22
C HIS A 103 20.99 3.52 -12.66
N SER A 104 19.84 4.13 -12.94
CA SER A 104 19.54 4.71 -14.26
C SER A 104 18.54 5.85 -14.10
N ALA A 105 18.71 6.91 -14.90
CA ALA A 105 17.75 7.99 -14.98
C ALA A 105 16.46 7.52 -15.65
N GLY A 106 15.33 8.12 -15.28
CA GLY A 106 14.03 7.75 -15.83
C GLY A 106 12.85 8.04 -14.91
N ASN A 107 11.66 7.71 -15.41
CA ASN A 107 10.43 7.79 -14.62
C ASN A 107 10.12 6.43 -14.03
N TYR A 108 9.83 6.42 -12.73
CA TYR A 108 9.50 5.23 -11.97
C TYR A 108 8.16 5.40 -11.28
N LYS A 109 7.41 4.29 -11.20
CA LYS A 109 6.23 4.17 -10.35
C LYS A 109 6.62 3.35 -9.11
N ILE A 110 6.32 3.89 -7.93
CA ILE A 110 6.49 3.22 -6.65
C ILE A 110 5.12 2.78 -6.18
N GLU A 111 4.93 1.47 -5.99
CA GLU A 111 3.71 0.94 -5.38
C GLU A 111 4.03 0.35 -4.02
N THR A 112 3.18 0.64 -3.04
CA THR A 112 3.32 0.13 -1.67
C THR A 112 2.10 -0.67 -1.26
N PHE A 113 2.36 -1.75 -0.52
CA PHE A 113 1.34 -2.68 -0.02
C PHE A 113 1.60 -2.96 1.45
N VAL A 114 0.53 -3.21 2.19
CA VAL A 114 0.60 -3.71 3.56
C VAL A 114 -0.28 -4.95 3.64
N TRP A 115 0.33 -6.11 3.79
CA TRP A 115 -0.33 -7.40 3.89
C TRP A 115 -0.17 -7.97 5.30
N ASP A 116 -0.98 -8.95 5.69
CA ASP A 116 -0.82 -9.64 6.98
C ASP A 116 0.51 -10.39 7.02
N ASN A 117 0.80 -11.11 5.95
CA ASN A 117 2.01 -11.89 5.79
C ASN A 117 2.39 -12.03 4.30
N LEU A 118 3.47 -12.74 3.99
CA LEU A 118 3.97 -12.95 2.62
C LEU A 118 3.57 -14.30 2.01
N ARG A 119 2.77 -15.10 2.72
CA ARG A 119 2.36 -16.46 2.34
C ARG A 119 0.95 -16.46 1.77
N ASP A 120 0.09 -15.60 2.29
CA ASP A 120 -1.32 -15.49 1.91
C ASP A 120 -1.61 -14.14 1.25
N ILE A 121 -2.60 -14.10 0.36
CA ILE A 121 -3.06 -12.85 -0.26
C ILE A 121 -4.10 -12.22 0.68
N ASP A 122 -3.61 -11.55 1.72
CA ASP A 122 -4.44 -10.84 2.69
C ASP A 122 -3.91 -9.42 2.92
N ALA A 123 -4.59 -8.43 2.33
CA ALA A 123 -4.15 -7.05 2.35
C ALA A 123 -4.76 -6.31 3.55
N LEU A 124 -3.93 -5.74 4.42
CA LEU A 124 -4.39 -5.00 5.60
C LEU A 124 -4.78 -3.53 5.28
N ALA A 125 -4.24 -2.98 4.19
CA ALA A 125 -4.49 -1.63 3.73
C ALA A 125 -4.62 -1.56 2.20
N PRO A 126 -5.32 -0.54 1.65
CA PRO A 126 -5.33 -0.28 0.21
C PRO A 126 -3.91 -0.04 -0.33
N LYS A 127 -3.67 -0.46 -1.58
CA LYS A 127 -2.40 -0.15 -2.26
C LYS A 127 -2.23 1.36 -2.45
N SER A 128 -1.02 1.86 -2.29
CA SER A 128 -0.66 3.24 -2.64
C SER A 128 0.25 3.26 -3.86
N SER A 129 0.19 4.33 -4.67
CA SER A 129 0.95 4.47 -5.90
C SER A 129 1.50 5.89 -6.02
N PHE A 130 2.79 6.01 -6.31
CA PHE A 130 3.52 7.28 -6.43
C PHE A 130 4.37 7.25 -7.69
N SER A 131 4.69 8.43 -8.23
CA SER A 131 5.60 8.58 -9.36
C SER A 131 6.79 9.44 -8.97
N ILE A 132 7.97 9.08 -9.46
CA ILE A 132 9.20 9.84 -9.23
C ILE A 132 10.05 9.83 -10.50
N THR A 133 10.69 10.96 -10.79
CA THR A 133 11.67 11.09 -11.87
C THR A 133 13.05 11.14 -11.28
N VAL A 134 13.93 10.23 -11.71
CA VAL A 134 15.36 10.23 -11.38
C VAL A 134 16.13 10.86 -12.54
N THR A 135 17.01 11.80 -12.23
CA THR A 135 17.85 12.51 -13.22
C THR A 135 19.31 12.10 -13.18
#